data_AF-A0A0H5ALU9-F1
#
_entry.id   AF-A0A0H5ALU9-F1
#
_cell.length_a   1.000
_cell.length_b   1.000
_cell.length_c   1.000
_cell.angle_alpha   90.00
_cell.angle_beta   90.00
_cell.angle_gamma   90.00
#
_symmetry.space_group_name_H-M   'P 1'
#
loop_
_entity.id
_entity.type
_entity.pdbx_description
1 polymer ?
#
loop_
_entity_poly.entity_id
_entity_poly.type
_entity_poly.pdbx_seq_one_letter_code
_entity_poly.pdbx_strand_id
1 'polypeptide(L)'
;MAYRSFGNLLRYCEPAIRRAVPLALGLISASNPKLNILDTLSKFSHDVDAEVAHNAIFAMGLVGAGTNNARLASMLRQLAQYHSKDPSNLFMVRIAQSLTHLGKGTLSLSPYHSDRQLMNPMAVAGLMATLVSLLDVKNLILNRSHYLLYTLVPAMQARMLITFDEELNQLQVPVRVGIAIDVVGQAGKPKTITGFQTHTTPVLLAIGERAELATDEYI
;
A
#
# COMPACT_ATOMS: atom_id res chain seq x y z
N MET A 1 -7.82 -2.30 -16.68
CA MET A 1 -9.02 -3.10 -17.05
C MET A 1 -9.84 -3.50 -15.82
N ALA A 2 -9.26 -4.13 -14.79
CA ALA A 2 -9.97 -4.57 -13.58
C ALA A 2 -10.83 -3.50 -12.90
N TYR A 3 -10.35 -2.26 -12.79
CA TYR A 3 -11.11 -1.13 -12.19
C TYR A 3 -12.48 -0.88 -12.85
N ARG A 4 -12.58 -1.01 -14.19
CA ARG A 4 -13.86 -0.83 -14.91
C ARG A 4 -14.81 -2.01 -14.65
N SER A 5 -14.28 -3.23 -14.59
CA SER A 5 -15.05 -4.42 -14.25
C SER A 5 -15.65 -4.34 -12.85
N PHE A 6 -14.90 -3.82 -11.87
CA PHE A 6 -15.44 -3.56 -10.52
C PHE A 6 -16.54 -2.50 -10.51
N GLY A 7 -16.44 -1.47 -11.36
CA GLY A 7 -17.52 -0.50 -11.55
C GLY A 7 -18.82 -1.12 -12.04
N ASN A 8 -18.75 -2.13 -12.91
CA ASN A 8 -19.93 -2.86 -13.38
C ASN A 8 -20.47 -3.81 -12.29
N LEU A 9 -19.59 -4.53 -11.58
CA LEU A 9 -19.99 -5.39 -10.46
C LEU A 9 -20.76 -4.60 -9.37
N LEU A 10 -20.33 -3.38 -9.07
CA LEU A 10 -21.02 -2.53 -8.09
C LEU A 10 -22.46 -2.16 -8.47
N ARG A 11 -22.75 -2.04 -9.77
CA ARG A 11 -24.07 -1.62 -10.27
C ARG A 11 -25.06 -2.78 -10.36
N TYR A 12 -24.57 -3.98 -10.73
CA TYR A 12 -25.43 -5.10 -11.11
C TYR A 12 -25.45 -6.25 -10.09
N CYS A 13 -24.59 -6.25 -9.07
CA CYS A 13 -24.46 -7.39 -8.16
C CYS A 13 -25.16 -7.23 -6.80
N GLU A 14 -25.38 -8.38 -6.18
CA GLU A 14 -25.90 -8.58 -4.83
C GLU A 14 -25.07 -7.88 -3.73
N PRO A 15 -25.67 -7.60 -2.57
CA PRO A 15 -25.01 -6.89 -1.46
C PRO A 15 -23.73 -7.58 -0.95
N ALA A 16 -23.68 -8.92 -0.98
CA ALA A 16 -22.47 -9.67 -0.60
C ALA A 16 -21.27 -9.32 -1.50
N ILE A 17 -21.51 -9.23 -2.81
CA ILE A 17 -20.46 -8.85 -3.78
C ILE A 17 -20.08 -7.38 -3.58
N ARG A 18 -21.05 -6.50 -3.31
CA ARG A 18 -20.80 -5.08 -3.02
C ARG A 18 -19.83 -4.89 -1.83
N ARG A 19 -19.93 -5.73 -0.79
CA ARG A 19 -19.01 -5.71 0.36
C ARG A 19 -17.58 -6.12 0.02
N ALA A 20 -17.39 -6.99 -0.97
CA ALA A 20 -16.08 -7.47 -1.39
C ALA A 20 -15.35 -6.51 -2.35
N VAL A 21 -16.07 -5.65 -3.08
CA VAL A 21 -15.44 -4.75 -4.07
C VAL A 21 -14.42 -3.79 -3.46
N PRO A 22 -14.68 -3.09 -2.34
CA PRO A 22 -13.68 -2.20 -1.73
C PRO A 22 -12.38 -2.94 -1.36
N LEU A 23 -12.49 -4.16 -0.86
CA LEU A 23 -11.33 -5.01 -0.53
C LEU A 23 -10.51 -5.37 -1.77
N ALA A 24 -11.20 -5.74 -2.86
CA ALA A 24 -10.55 -6.03 -4.14
C ALA A 24 -9.84 -4.79 -4.73
N LEU A 25 -10.47 -3.61 -4.63
CA LEU A 25 -9.83 -2.35 -5.01
C LEU A 25 -8.58 -2.06 -4.17
N GLY A 26 -8.64 -2.38 -2.86
CA GLY A 26 -7.49 -2.29 -1.97
C GLY A 26 -6.31 -3.16 -2.40
N LEU A 27 -6.59 -4.41 -2.79
CA LEU A 27 -5.57 -5.37 -3.22
C LEU A 27 -4.86 -4.95 -4.51
N ILE A 28 -5.60 -4.44 -5.51
CA ILE A 28 -5.02 -4.03 -6.80
C ILE A 28 -3.98 -2.92 -6.64
N SER A 29 -4.21 -2.03 -5.66
CA SER A 29 -3.37 -0.87 -5.42
C SER A 29 -2.74 -0.91 -4.02
N ALA A 30 -2.35 -2.09 -3.54
CA ALA A 30 -1.66 -2.23 -2.27
C ALA A 30 -0.40 -1.34 -2.22
N SER A 31 -0.33 -0.49 -1.19
CA SER A 31 0.69 0.55 -1.03
C SER A 31 0.81 1.59 -2.17
N ASN A 32 -0.05 1.59 -3.20
CA ASN A 32 0.02 2.55 -4.31
C ASN A 32 -1.19 3.51 -4.30
N PRO A 33 -1.07 4.70 -3.69
CA PRO A 33 -2.18 5.63 -3.55
C PRO A 33 -2.50 6.36 -4.86
N LYS A 34 -3.26 5.69 -5.74
CA LYS A 34 -3.86 6.32 -6.93
C LYS A 34 -5.10 7.12 -6.53
N LEU A 35 -5.15 8.39 -6.90
CA LEU A 35 -6.24 9.30 -6.55
C LEU A 35 -7.62 8.78 -6.97
N ASN A 36 -7.72 8.22 -8.18
CA ASN A 36 -8.99 7.68 -8.68
C ASN A 36 -9.59 6.60 -7.74
N ILE A 37 -8.74 5.75 -7.17
CA ILE A 37 -9.18 4.67 -6.27
C ILE A 37 -9.54 5.26 -4.90
N LEU A 38 -8.75 6.20 -4.39
CA LEU A 38 -9.04 6.88 -3.13
C LEU A 38 -10.36 7.65 -3.17
N ASP A 39 -10.64 8.37 -4.26
CA ASP A 39 -11.89 9.11 -4.42
C ASP A 39 -13.11 8.16 -4.51
N THR A 40 -12.95 6.95 -5.07
CA THR A 40 -14.02 5.93 -5.01
C THR A 40 -14.20 5.32 -3.63
N LEU A 41 -13.12 4.98 -2.95
CA LEU A 41 -13.19 4.38 -1.61
C LEU A 41 -13.75 5.37 -0.57
N SER A 42 -13.45 6.66 -0.73
CA SER A 42 -14.01 7.75 0.09
C SER A 42 -15.53 7.87 -0.04
N LYS A 43 -16.08 7.58 -1.22
CA LYS A 43 -17.54 7.53 -1.41
C LYS A 43 -18.14 6.32 -0.71
N PHE A 44 -17.47 5.16 -0.78
CA PHE A 44 -17.94 3.95 -0.11
C PHE A 44 -17.82 3.97 1.41
N SER A 45 -16.93 4.80 1.98
CA SER A 45 -16.84 4.93 3.45
C SER A 45 -18.05 5.64 4.07
N HIS A 46 -18.87 6.33 3.26
CA HIS A 46 -20.10 6.99 3.70
C HIS A 46 -21.37 6.22 3.30
N ASP A 47 -21.23 4.96 2.89
CA ASP A 47 -22.38 4.10 2.55
C ASP A 47 -23.21 3.77 3.81
N VAL A 48 -24.49 3.49 3.60
CA VAL A 48 -25.46 3.18 4.67
C VAL A 48 -25.18 1.79 5.26
N ASP A 49 -24.67 0.85 4.46
CA ASP A 49 -24.25 -0.46 4.97
C ASP A 49 -22.90 -0.33 5.70
N ALA A 50 -22.93 -0.51 7.02
CA ALA A 50 -21.75 -0.47 7.86
C ALA A 50 -20.65 -1.44 7.39
N GLU A 51 -20.99 -2.63 6.88
CA GLU A 51 -19.95 -3.59 6.45
C GLU A 51 -19.18 -3.08 5.23
N VAL A 52 -19.86 -2.42 4.29
CA VAL A 52 -19.22 -1.80 3.12
C VAL A 52 -18.33 -0.64 3.57
N ALA A 53 -18.81 0.19 4.50
CA ALA A 53 -18.07 1.32 5.04
C ALA A 53 -16.77 0.87 5.73
N HIS A 54 -16.84 -0.16 6.58
CA HIS A 54 -15.66 -0.72 7.26
C HIS A 54 -14.64 -1.26 6.26
N ASN A 55 -15.09 -2.01 5.25
CA ASN A 55 -14.22 -2.56 4.22
C ASN A 55 -13.58 -1.46 3.35
N ALA A 56 -14.31 -0.40 3.06
CA ALA A 56 -13.78 0.76 2.35
C ALA A 56 -12.71 1.49 3.16
N ILE A 57 -12.93 1.71 4.46
CA ILE A 57 -11.96 2.34 5.37
C ILE A 57 -10.68 1.51 5.46
N PHE A 58 -10.81 0.19 5.67
CA PHE A 58 -9.66 -0.70 5.67
C PHE A 58 -8.90 -0.68 4.35
N ALA A 59 -9.61 -0.78 3.23
CA ALA A 59 -9.01 -0.73 1.91
C ALA A 59 -8.25 0.59 1.67
N MET A 60 -8.74 1.74 2.14
CA MET A 60 -7.99 3.00 2.07
C MET A 60 -6.67 2.93 2.85
N GLY A 61 -6.69 2.33 4.04
CA GLY A 61 -5.47 2.06 4.82
C GLY A 61 -4.47 1.19 4.08
N LEU A 62 -4.94 0.12 3.43
CA LEU A 62 -4.12 -0.81 2.66
C LEU A 62 -3.50 -0.16 1.41
N VAL A 63 -4.26 0.69 0.70
CA VAL A 63 -3.78 1.43 -0.47
C VAL A 63 -2.73 2.47 -0.07
N GLY A 64 -2.91 3.11 1.08
CA GLY A 64 -1.99 4.10 1.61
C GLY A 64 -0.81 3.52 2.38
N ALA A 65 -0.73 2.21 2.53
CA ALA A 65 0.18 1.58 3.48
C ALA A 65 1.64 1.97 3.23
N GLY A 66 2.29 2.51 4.27
CA GLY A 66 3.71 2.90 4.19
C GLY A 66 4.03 4.11 3.32
N THR A 67 3.04 4.78 2.72
CA THR A 67 3.32 5.88 1.77
C THR A 67 3.34 7.26 2.40
N ASN A 68 2.90 7.41 3.65
CA ASN A 68 2.79 8.70 4.34
C ASN A 68 2.08 9.78 3.51
N ASN A 69 1.11 9.41 2.65
CA ASN A 69 0.43 10.37 1.79
C ASN A 69 -0.42 11.35 2.60
N ALA A 70 -0.05 12.64 2.57
CA ALA A 70 -0.69 13.70 3.36
C ALA A 70 -2.21 13.84 3.08
N ARG A 71 -2.63 13.69 1.82
CA ARG A 71 -4.07 13.81 1.43
C ARG A 71 -4.90 12.65 1.99
N LEU A 72 -4.35 11.45 1.98
CA LEU A 72 -5.03 10.28 2.54
C LEU A 72 -5.10 10.39 4.07
N ALA A 73 -4.01 10.84 4.71
CA ALA A 73 -3.96 11.07 6.15
C ALA A 73 -4.93 12.17 6.62
N SER A 74 -5.16 13.23 5.84
CA SER A 74 -6.16 14.25 6.16
C SER A 74 -7.59 13.70 6.01
N MET A 75 -7.86 12.92 4.95
CA MET A 75 -9.16 12.30 4.72
C MET A 75 -9.52 11.29 5.83
N LEU A 76 -8.58 10.44 6.27
CA LEU A 76 -8.80 9.53 7.39
C LEU A 76 -9.01 10.28 8.72
N ARG A 77 -8.41 11.46 8.91
CA ARG A 77 -8.68 12.31 10.08
C ARG A 77 -10.09 12.87 10.08
N GLN A 78 -10.59 13.30 8.93
CA GLN A 78 -11.99 13.74 8.78
C GLN A 78 -12.98 12.60 9.04
N LEU A 79 -12.70 11.40 8.50
CA LEU A 79 -13.51 10.21 8.75
C LEU A 79 -13.52 9.80 10.23
N ALA A 80 -12.41 9.97 10.95
CA ALA A 80 -12.35 9.70 12.38
C ALA A 80 -13.25 10.64 13.20
N GLN A 81 -13.37 11.91 12.78
CA GLN A 81 -14.27 12.87 13.41
C GLN A 81 -15.74 12.55 13.10
N TYR A 82 -16.03 12.19 11.84
CA TYR A 82 -17.37 11.82 11.39
C TYR A 82 -17.91 10.58 12.13
N HIS A 83 -17.10 9.53 12.25
CA HIS A 83 -17.46 8.28 12.94
C HIS A 83 -17.13 8.27 14.43
N SER A 84 -17.00 9.44 15.07
CA SER A 84 -16.64 9.54 16.50
C SER A 84 -17.64 8.87 17.44
N LYS A 85 -18.91 8.72 17.02
CA LYS A 85 -19.97 8.11 17.82
C LYS A 85 -19.96 6.58 17.80
N ASP A 86 -19.40 5.96 16.76
CA ASP A 86 -19.43 4.51 16.57
C ASP A 86 -18.04 3.89 16.86
N PRO A 87 -17.88 3.14 17.97
CA PRO A 87 -16.58 2.57 18.35
C PRO A 87 -16.00 1.64 17.28
N SER A 88 -16.84 0.86 16.61
CA SER A 88 -16.42 -0.12 15.59
C SER A 88 -15.87 0.54 14.32
N ASN A 89 -16.52 1.61 13.86
CA ASN A 89 -16.04 2.41 12.74
C ASN A 89 -14.72 3.09 13.09
N LEU A 90 -14.65 3.67 14.29
CA LEU A 90 -13.47 4.37 14.77
C LEU A 90 -12.27 3.44 14.96
N PHE A 91 -12.49 2.20 15.40
CA PHE A 91 -11.47 1.16 15.44
C PHE A 91 -10.87 0.91 14.05
N MET A 92 -11.71 0.78 13.02
CA MET A 92 -11.25 0.56 11.64
C MET A 92 -10.49 1.77 11.08
N VAL A 93 -10.95 2.99 11.34
CA VAL A 93 -10.26 4.21 10.92
C VAL A 93 -8.88 4.31 11.57
N ARG A 94 -8.75 3.95 12.84
CA ARG A 94 -7.44 3.94 13.54
C ARG A 94 -6.48 2.91 12.94
N ILE A 95 -6.97 1.72 12.61
CA ILE A 95 -6.16 0.72 11.89
C ILE A 95 -5.70 1.29 10.55
N ALA A 96 -6.61 1.86 9.76
CA ALA A 96 -6.27 2.46 8.48
C ALA A 96 -5.21 3.56 8.63
N GLN A 97 -5.33 4.44 9.62
CA GLN A 97 -4.34 5.47 9.93
C GLN A 97 -2.98 4.85 10.30
N SER A 98 -2.97 3.82 11.13
CA SER A 98 -1.73 3.14 11.52
C SER A 98 -1.01 2.49 10.32
N LEU A 99 -1.77 1.90 9.39
CA LEU A 99 -1.22 1.30 8.17
C LEU A 99 -0.59 2.37 7.26
N THR A 100 -1.18 3.57 7.18
CA THR A 100 -0.64 4.64 6.31
C THR A 100 0.73 5.15 6.76
N HIS A 101 0.99 5.07 8.07
CA HIS A 101 2.25 5.43 8.70
C HIS A 101 3.08 4.20 9.12
N LEU A 102 2.85 3.04 8.48
CA LEU A 102 3.53 1.78 8.79
C LEU A 102 5.04 1.95 8.76
N GLY A 103 5.72 1.60 9.86
CA GLY A 103 7.17 1.79 9.99
C GLY A 103 7.63 3.25 9.89
N LYS A 104 6.77 4.23 10.23
CA LYS A 104 6.98 5.67 9.93
C LYS A 104 7.08 5.98 8.42
N GLY A 105 6.57 5.08 7.58
CA GLY A 105 6.63 5.14 6.12
C GLY A 105 7.77 4.34 5.49
N THR A 106 8.60 3.65 6.28
CA THR A 106 9.71 2.85 5.74
C THR A 106 9.29 1.46 5.27
N LEU A 107 8.12 0.98 5.70
CA LEU A 107 7.60 -0.34 5.38
C LEU A 107 6.46 -0.25 4.36
N SER A 108 6.51 -1.02 3.29
CA SER A 108 5.41 -1.20 2.33
C SER A 108 4.75 -2.58 2.50
N LEU A 109 3.53 -2.69 1.97
CA LEU A 109 2.75 -3.94 1.87
C LEU A 109 2.65 -4.44 0.41
N SER A 110 3.55 -3.99 -0.47
CA SER A 110 3.56 -4.44 -1.87
C SER A 110 4.11 -5.87 -1.97
N PRO A 111 3.38 -6.83 -2.58
CA PRO A 111 3.85 -8.22 -2.69
C PRO A 111 4.94 -8.43 -3.73
N TYR A 112 5.21 -7.39 -4.52
CA TYR A 112 6.20 -7.38 -5.59
C TYR A 112 7.53 -6.83 -5.11
N HIS A 113 8.59 -7.60 -5.33
CA HIS A 113 9.97 -7.29 -5.02
C HIS A 113 10.78 -7.07 -6.31
N SER A 114 11.90 -6.34 -6.22
CA SER A 114 12.85 -6.06 -7.33
C SER A 114 12.18 -5.57 -8.62
N ASP A 115 11.83 -4.28 -8.70
CA ASP A 115 11.25 -3.65 -9.90
C ASP A 115 10.03 -4.40 -10.47
N ARG A 116 9.23 -5.00 -9.57
CA ARG A 116 8.01 -5.77 -9.89
C ARG A 116 8.25 -7.05 -10.68
N GLN A 117 9.48 -7.55 -10.74
CA GLN A 117 9.80 -8.78 -11.44
C GLN A 117 9.53 -10.03 -10.60
N LEU A 118 9.75 -9.96 -9.29
CA LEU A 118 9.59 -11.10 -8.38
C LEU A 118 8.35 -10.93 -7.51
N MET A 119 7.42 -11.86 -7.61
CA MET A 119 6.26 -11.92 -6.71
C MET A 119 6.61 -12.80 -5.51
N ASN A 120 6.53 -12.26 -4.29
CA ASN A 120 6.71 -13.05 -3.08
C ASN A 120 5.39 -13.78 -2.73
N PRO A 121 5.32 -15.12 -2.84
CA PRO A 121 4.09 -15.86 -2.59
C PRO A 121 3.60 -15.74 -1.14
N MET A 122 4.51 -15.58 -0.18
CA MET A 122 4.15 -15.43 1.24
C MET A 122 3.47 -14.09 1.53
N ALA A 123 3.95 -13.02 0.90
CA ALA A 123 3.33 -11.69 1.02
C ALA A 123 1.90 -11.70 0.43
N VAL A 124 1.71 -12.37 -0.72
CA VAL A 124 0.39 -12.53 -1.33
C VAL A 124 -0.54 -13.36 -0.45
N ALA A 125 -0.06 -14.47 0.11
CA ALA A 125 -0.85 -15.31 1.00
C ALA A 125 -1.30 -14.54 2.26
N GLY A 126 -0.41 -13.75 2.87
CA GLY A 126 -0.72 -12.90 4.01
C GLY A 126 -1.79 -11.85 3.68
N LEU A 127 -1.63 -11.12 2.58
CA LEU A 127 -2.64 -10.16 2.11
C LEU A 127 -3.98 -10.85 1.83
N MET A 128 -3.99 -11.98 1.13
CA MET A 128 -5.22 -12.69 0.81
C MET A 128 -5.93 -13.20 2.06
N ALA A 129 -5.21 -13.76 3.03
CA ALA A 129 -5.78 -14.21 4.30
C ALA A 129 -6.49 -13.07 5.04
N THR A 130 -5.89 -11.87 5.06
CA THR A 130 -6.48 -10.70 5.72
C THR A 130 -7.76 -10.24 5.01
N LEU A 131 -7.77 -10.22 3.68
CA LEU A 131 -8.92 -9.80 2.89
C LEU A 131 -10.08 -10.78 3.01
N VAL A 132 -9.80 -12.09 3.04
CA VAL A 132 -10.84 -13.11 3.27
C VAL A 132 -11.41 -12.98 4.67
N SER A 133 -10.59 -12.68 5.68
CA SER A 133 -11.09 -12.44 7.04
C SER A 133 -11.97 -11.19 7.15
N LEU A 134 -11.78 -10.20 6.27
CA LEU A 134 -12.59 -8.98 6.19
C LEU A 134 -13.92 -9.17 5.44
N LEU A 135 -14.21 -10.34 4.89
CA LEU A 135 -15.54 -10.61 4.33
C LEU A 135 -16.61 -10.68 5.43
N ASP A 136 -16.23 -11.12 6.64
CA ASP A 136 -17.08 -11.09 7.83
C ASP A 136 -16.46 -10.24 8.95
N VAL A 137 -16.48 -8.92 8.75
CA VAL A 137 -15.86 -7.95 9.67
C VAL A 137 -16.48 -8.01 11.07
N LYS A 138 -17.81 -8.18 11.15
CA LYS A 138 -18.56 -8.11 12.42
C LYS A 138 -18.20 -9.26 13.35
N ASN A 139 -18.17 -10.48 12.84
CA ASN A 139 -17.93 -11.65 13.70
C ASN A 139 -16.44 -11.92 13.93
N LEU A 140 -15.60 -11.75 12.90
CA LEU A 140 -14.19 -12.09 13.01
C LEU A 140 -13.36 -10.96 13.60
N ILE A 141 -13.37 -9.78 12.97
CA ILE A 141 -12.41 -8.71 13.26
C ILE A 141 -12.88 -7.79 14.37
N LEU A 142 -14.18 -7.59 14.55
CA LEU A 142 -14.70 -6.72 15.61
C LEU A 142 -15.02 -7.43 16.91
N ASN A 143 -15.20 -8.76 16.90
CA ASN A 143 -15.68 -9.50 18.06
C ASN A 143 -14.62 -10.46 18.65
N ARG A 144 -14.20 -11.50 17.92
CA ARG A 144 -13.41 -12.61 18.51
C ARG A 144 -11.93 -12.64 18.16
N SER A 145 -11.57 -12.32 16.93
CA SER A 145 -10.30 -12.71 16.32
C SER A 145 -9.57 -11.54 15.67
N HIS A 146 -9.28 -10.51 16.47
CA HIS A 146 -8.48 -9.34 16.07
C HIS A 146 -7.08 -9.73 15.57
N TYR A 147 -6.52 -10.83 16.09
CA TYR A 147 -5.18 -11.30 15.76
C TYR A 147 -5.02 -11.71 14.29
N LEU A 148 -6.12 -11.94 13.56
CA LEU A 148 -6.07 -12.22 12.13
C LEU A 148 -5.42 -11.06 11.35
N LEU A 149 -5.46 -9.82 11.86
CA LEU A 149 -4.74 -8.70 11.27
C LEU A 149 -3.21 -8.89 11.27
N TYR A 150 -2.66 -9.69 12.19
CA TYR A 150 -1.22 -10.00 12.20
C TYR A 150 -0.77 -10.88 11.03
N THR A 151 -1.70 -11.48 10.29
CA THR A 151 -1.37 -12.18 9.04
C THR A 151 -0.85 -11.22 7.95
N LEU A 152 -0.92 -9.89 8.15
CA LEU A 152 -0.24 -8.87 7.34
C LEU A 152 1.29 -8.83 7.53
N VAL A 153 1.83 -9.33 8.64
CA VAL A 153 3.28 -9.28 8.95
C VAL A 153 4.16 -9.84 7.81
N PRO A 154 3.91 -11.01 7.22
CA PRO A 154 4.72 -11.52 6.11
C PRO A 154 4.67 -10.66 4.84
N ALA A 155 3.69 -9.75 4.72
CA ALA A 155 3.60 -8.81 3.61
C ALA A 155 4.37 -7.50 3.86
N MET A 156 4.85 -7.25 5.09
CA MET A 156 5.61 -6.04 5.44
C MET A 156 7.05 -6.14 4.93
N GLN A 157 7.45 -5.21 4.08
CA GLN A 157 8.80 -5.15 3.52
C GLN A 157 9.39 -3.74 3.65
N ALA A 158 10.69 -3.63 3.92
CA ALA A 158 11.38 -2.36 3.98
C ALA A 158 11.63 -1.78 2.57
N ARG A 159 11.48 -0.46 2.44
CA ARG A 159 11.63 0.29 1.18
C ARG A 159 12.82 1.27 1.20
N MET A 160 13.58 1.27 2.28
CA MET A 160 14.75 2.11 2.48
C MET A 160 15.97 1.46 1.83
N LEU A 161 16.66 2.20 0.97
CA LEU A 161 17.95 1.81 0.43
C LEU A 161 19.04 2.22 1.43
N ILE A 162 19.78 1.22 1.92
CA ILE A 162 20.90 1.41 2.84
C ILE A 162 22.08 0.66 2.24
N THR A 163 23.24 1.31 2.23
CA THR A 163 24.52 0.73 1.79
C THR A 163 25.36 0.40 3.01
N PHE A 164 25.95 -0.79 3.00
CA PHE A 164 26.80 -1.30 4.08
C PHE A 164 28.18 -1.64 3.52
N ASP A 165 29.20 -1.50 4.35
CA ASP A 165 30.56 -1.96 4.08
C ASP A 165 30.72 -3.45 4.44
N GLU A 166 31.87 -4.06 4.14
CA GLU A 166 32.20 -5.46 4.48
C GLU A 166 32.10 -5.73 5.99
N GLU A 167 32.37 -4.73 6.81
CA GLU A 167 32.24 -4.78 8.28
C GLU A 167 30.81 -4.48 8.79
N LEU A 168 29.80 -4.44 7.91
CA LEU A 168 28.40 -4.10 8.20
C LEU A 168 28.20 -2.67 8.74
N ASN A 169 29.20 -1.80 8.59
CA ASN A 169 29.08 -0.37 8.92
C ASN A 169 28.28 0.35 7.83
N GLN A 170 27.46 1.34 8.22
CA GLN A 170 26.69 2.13 7.27
C GLN A 170 27.60 3.07 6.49
N LEU A 171 27.66 2.91 5.17
CA LEU A 171 28.42 3.77 4.27
C LEU A 171 27.47 4.77 3.60
N GLN A 172 27.82 6.06 3.60
CA GLN A 172 27.04 7.09 2.89
C GLN A 172 27.58 7.21 1.46
N VAL A 173 26.84 6.65 0.51
CA VAL A 173 27.20 6.66 -0.93
C VAL A 173 26.22 7.56 -1.67
N PRO A 174 26.68 8.38 -2.64
CA PRO A 174 25.78 9.13 -3.49
C PRO A 174 25.01 8.20 -4.44
N VAL A 175 23.68 8.33 -4.45
CA VAL A 175 22.73 7.55 -5.25
C VAL A 175 21.87 8.50 -6.08
N ARG A 176 21.66 8.18 -7.35
CA ARG A 176 20.73 8.84 -8.25
C ARG A 176 19.37 8.16 -8.14
N VAL A 177 18.37 8.89 -7.67
CA VAL A 177 16.99 8.40 -7.57
C VAL A 177 16.13 9.12 -8.61
N GLY A 178 15.35 8.37 -9.39
CA GLY A 178 14.40 8.94 -10.34
C GLY A 178 13.40 7.91 -10.82
N ILE A 179 12.61 8.27 -11.83
CA ILE A 179 11.53 7.39 -12.32
C ILE A 179 12.12 6.26 -13.15
N ALA A 180 11.75 5.03 -12.80
CA ALA A 180 12.13 3.83 -13.54
C ALA A 180 11.55 3.86 -14.96
N ILE A 181 12.40 3.68 -15.96
CA ILE A 181 12.02 3.50 -17.36
C ILE A 181 12.38 2.11 -17.81
N ASP A 182 11.51 1.49 -18.59
CA ASP A 182 11.80 0.21 -19.24
C ASP A 182 12.74 0.43 -20.43
N VAL A 183 13.82 -0.32 -20.43
CA VAL A 183 14.97 -0.09 -21.32
C VAL A 183 15.07 -1.15 -22.42
N VAL A 184 14.13 -2.10 -22.43
CA VAL A 184 14.08 -3.17 -23.42
C VAL A 184 13.99 -2.59 -24.83
N GLY A 185 14.95 -2.96 -25.69
CA GLY A 185 14.99 -2.55 -27.11
C GLY A 185 15.80 -1.28 -27.43
N GLN A 186 16.42 -0.65 -26.43
CA GLN A 186 17.33 0.48 -26.68
C GLN A 186 18.76 -0.01 -26.95
N ALA A 187 19.39 0.50 -28.01
CA ALA A 187 20.78 0.19 -28.35
C ALA A 187 21.76 1.01 -27.50
N GLY A 188 22.83 0.38 -26.99
CA GLY A 188 23.91 1.03 -26.25
C GLY A 188 23.96 0.66 -24.76
N LYS A 189 24.39 1.61 -23.90
CA LYS A 189 24.25 1.58 -22.43
C LYS A 189 23.14 2.53 -21.97
N PRO A 190 21.88 2.23 -22.28
CA PRO A 190 20.76 3.09 -21.91
C PRO A 190 20.56 3.11 -20.39
N LYS A 191 20.26 4.29 -19.84
CA LYS A 191 20.01 4.47 -18.40
C LYS A 191 18.61 3.99 -18.04
N THR A 192 18.47 3.38 -16.87
CA THR A 192 17.18 2.85 -16.40
C THR A 192 16.34 3.87 -15.64
N ILE A 193 16.88 5.08 -15.45
CA ILE A 193 16.26 6.16 -14.70
C ILE A 193 16.11 7.42 -15.56
N THR A 194 14.97 8.11 -15.40
CA THR A 194 14.78 9.49 -15.88
C THR A 194 14.46 10.46 -14.76
N GLY A 195 14.80 11.74 -14.98
CA GLY A 195 14.52 12.82 -14.01
C GLY A 195 15.18 12.59 -12.65
N PHE A 196 16.46 12.22 -12.63
CA PHE A 196 17.13 11.82 -11.40
C PHE A 196 17.54 13.03 -10.53
N GLN A 197 17.41 12.85 -9.21
CA GLN A 197 18.04 13.70 -8.19
C GLN A 197 19.11 12.88 -7.47
N THR A 198 20.20 13.54 -7.09
CA THR A 198 21.27 12.90 -6.31
C THR A 198 20.97 13.05 -4.83
N HIS A 199 20.94 11.94 -4.12
CA HIS A 199 20.78 11.85 -2.69
C HIS A 199 21.92 11.01 -2.10
N THR A 200 22.22 11.16 -0.82
CA THR A 200 23.15 10.29 -0.10
C THR A 200 22.37 9.22 0.65
N THR A 201 22.86 7.98 0.67
CA THR A 201 22.25 6.93 1.48
C THR A 201 22.30 7.27 2.98
N PRO A 202 21.26 6.92 3.74
CA PRO A 202 20.11 6.10 3.33
C PRO A 202 18.95 6.90 2.73
N VAL A 203 18.32 6.35 1.68
CA VAL A 203 17.23 7.02 0.94
C VAL A 203 15.97 6.17 0.95
N LEU A 204 14.82 6.82 1.09
CA LEU A 204 13.51 6.18 0.98
C LEU A 204 13.01 6.34 -0.45
N LEU A 205 12.85 5.23 -1.17
CA LEU A 205 12.44 5.25 -2.58
C LEU A 205 10.94 5.53 -2.68
N ALA A 206 10.47 6.34 -3.63
CA ALA A 206 9.04 6.44 -3.96
C ALA A 206 8.54 5.18 -4.74
N ILE A 207 7.23 5.06 -5.00
CA ILE A 207 6.72 3.97 -5.83
C ILE A 207 6.98 4.27 -7.29
N GLY A 208 7.67 3.36 -7.97
CA GLY A 208 8.11 3.57 -9.35
C GLY A 208 9.37 4.42 -9.46
N GLU A 209 9.95 4.83 -8.35
CA GLU A 209 11.32 5.33 -8.32
C GLU A 209 12.31 4.18 -8.27
N ARG A 210 13.44 4.41 -8.91
CA ARG A 210 14.59 3.52 -8.95
C ARG A 210 15.82 4.29 -8.52
N ALA A 211 16.73 3.59 -7.84
CA ALA A 211 18.02 4.08 -7.44
C ALA A 211 19.12 3.43 -8.27
N GLU A 212 20.08 4.24 -8.72
CA GLU A 212 21.35 3.81 -9.31
C GLU A 212 22.48 4.47 -8.53
N LEU A 213 23.59 3.76 -8.32
CA LEU A 213 24.79 4.36 -7.71
C LEU A 213 25.33 5.47 -8.61
N ALA A 214 25.80 6.56 -8.01
CA ALA A 214 26.34 7.68 -8.78
C ALA A 214 27.79 7.45 -9.24
N THR A 215 28.53 6.61 -8.53
CA THR A 215 29.94 6.27 -8.76
C THR A 215 30.12 4.75 -8.90
N ASP A 216 31.07 4.34 -9.74
CA ASP A 216 31.44 2.93 -9.97
C ASP A 216 32.51 2.44 -8.95
N GLU A 217 32.86 3.25 -7.95
CA GLU A 217 33.92 2.95 -6.98
C GLU A 217 33.62 1.74 -6.07
N TYR A 218 32.36 1.33 -5.99
CA TYR A 218 31.86 0.29 -5.08
C TYR A 218 31.18 -0.88 -5.82
N ILE A 219 31.45 -1.04 -7.12
CA ILE A 219 30.94 -2.11 -8.01
C ILE A 219 32.02 -3.17 -8.25
#